data_AF-A0A1U9VPU2-F1
#
_entry.id   AF-A0A1U9VPU2-F1
#
_cell.length_a   1.000
_cell.length_b   1.000
_cell.length_c   1.000
_cell.angle_alpha   90.00
_cell.angle_beta   90.00
_cell.angle_gamma   90.00
#
_symmetry.space_group_name_H-M   'P 1'
#
loop_
_entity.id
_entity.type
_entity.pdbx_description
1 polymer ?
#
loop_
_entity_poly.entity_id
_entity_poly.type
_entity_poly.pdbx_seq_one_letter_code
_entity_poly.pdbx_strand_id
1 'polypeptide(L)'
;MMLDHTPMNTPDEPAHKPGQCSAWGCPMWAAIKVGTDWMCAQHAFADTAKLQEVTQRLRQRLPLIRTLHRAMHTDPFAFDKEGQNIAAGERMRKIGRADLAPMTVTLAHPYRDRHTGETVERNVVQDEGQHLALWVQRIHAALFRECTNGVPAPQQPETIAKASGPQTVGDFLPEVAA
;
A
#
# COMPACT_ATOMS: atom_id res chain seq x y z
N MET A 1 -36.62 6.12 18.73
CA MET A 1 -36.24 5.92 17.33
C MET A 1 -35.19 4.82 17.29
N MET A 2 -35.60 3.60 16.97
CA MET A 2 -34.68 2.47 16.77
C MET A 2 -34.21 2.52 15.32
N LEU A 3 -32.90 2.51 15.10
CA LEU A 3 -32.33 2.28 13.79
C LEU A 3 -32.46 0.77 13.53
N ASP A 4 -33.41 0.39 12.68
CA ASP A 4 -33.50 -0.95 12.11
C ASP A 4 -32.20 -1.22 11.33
N HIS A 5 -31.25 -1.88 11.98
CA HIS A 5 -30.18 -2.56 11.30
C HIS A 5 -30.80 -3.72 10.54
N THR A 6 -30.99 -3.54 9.24
CA THR A 6 -31.27 -4.67 8.35
C THR A 6 -30.19 -5.73 8.60
N PRO A 7 -30.56 -6.95 9.04
CA PRO A 7 -29.57 -7.98 9.35
C PRO A 7 -28.72 -8.23 8.11
N MET A 8 -27.42 -8.46 8.30
CA MET A 8 -26.52 -8.88 7.23
C MET A 8 -27.18 -10.08 6.55
N ASN A 9 -27.52 -9.93 5.26
CA ASN A 9 -28.15 -10.95 4.43
C ASN A 9 -27.62 -12.35 4.78
N THR A 10 -28.45 -13.17 5.42
CA THR A 10 -28.29 -14.62 5.33
C THR A 10 -28.99 -15.07 4.07
N PRO A 11 -28.31 -15.85 3.22
CA PRO A 11 -28.94 -16.97 2.55
C PRO A 11 -28.34 -18.28 3.05
N ASP A 12 -29.19 -19.31 3.14
CA ASP A 12 -28.85 -20.70 3.45
C ASP A 12 -27.71 -21.24 2.55
N GLU A 13 -26.56 -21.61 3.15
CA GLU A 13 -25.39 -22.32 2.55
C GLU A 13 -24.67 -21.72 1.31
N PRO A 14 -23.37 -22.04 1.05
CA PRO A 14 -22.40 -22.73 1.89
C PRO A 14 -21.53 -21.73 2.65
N ALA A 15 -20.85 -22.18 3.72
CA ALA A 15 -19.82 -21.40 4.41
C ALA A 15 -18.98 -20.60 3.41
N HIS A 16 -18.91 -19.27 3.57
CA HIS A 16 -18.10 -18.41 2.70
C HIS A 16 -16.74 -19.08 2.48
N LYS A 17 -16.41 -19.36 1.22
CA LYS A 17 -15.20 -20.10 0.87
C LYS A 17 -14.05 -19.10 0.75
N PRO A 18 -12.80 -19.50 1.07
CA PRO A 18 -11.65 -18.68 0.76
C PRO A 18 -11.67 -18.29 -0.72
N GLY A 19 -11.34 -17.02 -1.00
CA GLY A 19 -11.28 -16.46 -2.35
C GLY A 19 -12.32 -15.42 -2.71
N GLN A 20 -13.44 -15.33 -1.99
CA GLN A 20 -14.39 -14.23 -2.15
C GLN A 20 -14.57 -13.48 -0.82
N CYS A 21 -14.38 -12.16 -0.86
CA CYS A 21 -14.56 -11.34 0.32
C CYS A 21 -16.05 -11.17 0.66
N SER A 22 -16.41 -11.40 1.93
CA SER A 22 -17.77 -11.22 2.45
C SER A 22 -18.26 -9.77 2.34
N ALA A 23 -17.35 -8.78 2.25
CA ALA A 23 -17.74 -7.39 2.02
C ALA A 23 -18.37 -7.25 0.62
N TRP A 24 -19.64 -6.85 0.59
CA TRP A 24 -20.44 -6.89 -0.61
C TRP A 24 -19.79 -6.14 -1.78
N GLY A 25 -19.58 -6.88 -2.88
CA GLY A 25 -19.03 -6.37 -4.13
C GLY A 25 -17.59 -5.88 -4.05
N CYS A 26 -16.82 -6.39 -3.09
CA CYS A 26 -15.38 -6.25 -3.02
C CYS A 26 -14.69 -7.04 -4.16
N PRO A 27 -13.75 -6.43 -4.89
CA PRO A 27 -13.04 -7.09 -6.00
C PRO A 27 -11.79 -7.88 -5.57
N MET A 28 -11.44 -7.89 -4.28
CA MET A 28 -10.21 -8.52 -3.77
C MET A 28 -10.44 -9.98 -3.39
N TRP A 29 -9.39 -10.78 -3.55
CA TRP A 29 -9.34 -12.14 -3.01
C TRP A 29 -9.38 -12.14 -1.48
N ALA A 30 -10.15 -13.05 -0.88
CA ALA A 30 -10.23 -13.23 0.57
C ALA A 30 -9.31 -14.34 1.05
N ALA A 31 -8.48 -14.03 2.04
CA ALA A 31 -7.48 -14.94 2.60
C ALA A 31 -7.46 -14.93 4.15
N ILE A 32 -8.24 -14.06 4.79
CA ILE A 32 -8.25 -13.89 6.25
C ILE A 32 -9.62 -14.29 6.77
N LYS A 33 -9.65 -15.19 7.74
CA LYS A 33 -10.88 -15.60 8.42
C LYS A 33 -11.17 -14.65 9.58
N VAL A 34 -12.34 -14.01 9.58
CA VAL A 34 -12.83 -13.10 10.62
C VAL A 34 -14.16 -13.64 11.13
N GLY A 35 -14.14 -14.33 12.27
CA GLY A 35 -15.31 -15.09 12.74
C GLY A 35 -15.72 -16.18 11.75
N THR A 36 -16.95 -16.11 11.25
CA THR A 36 -17.49 -17.02 10.22
C THR A 36 -17.19 -16.56 8.79
N ASP A 37 -16.71 -15.33 8.61
CA ASP A 37 -16.51 -14.69 7.32
C ASP A 37 -15.08 -14.81 6.80
N TRP A 38 -14.93 -14.71 5.48
CA TRP A 38 -13.64 -14.55 4.83
C TRP A 38 -13.51 -13.15 4.25
N MET A 39 -12.45 -12.45 4.63
CA MET A 39 -12.19 -11.08 4.22
C MET A 39 -10.86 -10.95 3.47
N CYS A 40 -10.80 -9.96 2.59
CA CYS A 40 -9.53 -9.48 2.07
C CYS A 40 -8.78 -8.71 3.16
N ALA A 41 -7.46 -8.51 2.98
CA ALA A 41 -6.65 -7.75 3.93
C ALA A 41 -7.20 -6.34 4.19
N GLN A 42 -7.78 -5.68 3.18
CA GLN A 42 -8.28 -4.33 3.31
C GLN A 42 -9.49 -4.26 4.24
N HIS A 43 -10.44 -5.19 4.13
CA HIS A 43 -11.63 -5.21 4.99
C HIS A 43 -11.37 -5.83 6.36
N ALA A 44 -10.50 -6.84 6.46
CA ALA A 44 -10.18 -7.49 7.73
C ALA A 44 -9.56 -6.55 8.78
N PHE A 45 -8.85 -5.52 8.32
CA PHE A 45 -8.18 -4.54 9.18
C PHE A 45 -8.77 -3.12 9.07
N ALA A 46 -9.89 -2.95 8.37
CA ALA A 46 -10.60 -1.68 8.33
C ALA A 46 -11.48 -1.49 9.56
N ASP A 47 -11.74 -0.22 9.89
CA ASP A 47 -12.85 0.16 10.76
C ASP A 47 -14.18 -0.36 10.15
N THR A 48 -14.97 -1.08 10.94
CA THR A 48 -16.25 -1.66 10.51
C THR A 48 -17.24 -0.62 10.01
N ALA A 49 -17.14 0.63 10.49
CA ALA A 49 -17.97 1.73 10.00
C ALA A 49 -17.60 2.19 8.58
N LYS A 50 -16.42 1.82 8.07
CA LYS A 50 -15.85 2.31 6.80
C LYS A 50 -15.80 1.26 5.70
N LEU A 51 -16.36 0.06 5.91
CA LEU A 51 -16.24 -1.05 4.96
C LEU A 51 -16.72 -0.71 3.54
N GLN A 52 -17.81 0.05 3.41
CA GLN A 52 -18.33 0.48 2.10
C GLN A 52 -17.40 1.49 1.41
N GLU A 53 -16.82 2.41 2.18
CA GLU A 53 -15.85 3.37 1.65
C GLU A 53 -14.59 2.64 1.15
N VAL A 54 -14.09 1.66 1.91
CA VAL A 54 -12.98 0.80 1.50
C VAL A 54 -13.32 0.08 0.19
N THR A 55 -14.52 -0.50 0.06
CA THR A 55 -14.98 -1.13 -1.18
C THR A 55 -15.01 -0.16 -2.36
N GLN A 56 -15.47 1.07 -2.14
CA GLN A 56 -15.50 2.10 -3.17
C GLN A 56 -14.07 2.47 -3.64
N ARG A 57 -13.13 2.67 -2.71
CA ARG A 57 -11.72 2.95 -3.01
C ARG A 57 -11.06 1.80 -3.77
N LEU A 58 -11.39 0.55 -3.43
CA LEU A 58 -10.93 -0.64 -4.16
C LEU A 58 -11.49 -0.68 -5.59
N ARG A 59 -12.77 -0.36 -5.78
CA ARG A 59 -13.39 -0.29 -7.12
C ARG A 59 -12.76 0.77 -8.01
N GLN A 60 -12.37 1.91 -7.45
CA GLN A 60 -11.63 2.94 -8.18
C GLN A 60 -10.23 2.47 -8.63
N ARG A 61 -9.70 1.39 -8.02
CA ARG A 61 -8.37 0.82 -8.27
C ARG A 61 -8.41 -0.53 -8.97
N LEU A 62 -9.54 -0.88 -9.62
CA LEU A 62 -9.69 -2.15 -10.35
C LEU A 62 -8.51 -2.47 -11.30
N PRO A 63 -7.95 -1.53 -12.09
CA PRO A 63 -6.80 -1.85 -12.95
C PRO A 63 -5.57 -2.33 -12.16
N LEU A 64 -5.31 -1.76 -10.99
CA LEU A 64 -4.22 -2.16 -10.11
C LEU A 64 -4.48 -3.55 -9.49
N ILE A 65 -5.71 -3.78 -9.04
CA ILE A 65 -6.14 -5.08 -8.46
C ILE A 65 -6.03 -6.20 -9.50
N ARG A 66 -6.43 -5.95 -10.75
CA ARG A 66 -6.25 -6.92 -11.85
C ARG A 66 -4.78 -7.24 -12.08
N THR A 67 -3.91 -6.23 -11.99
CA THR A 67 -2.45 -6.43 -12.12
C THR A 67 -1.90 -7.27 -10.98
N LEU A 68 -2.32 -6.97 -9.75
CA LEU A 68 -1.98 -7.77 -8.56
C LEU A 68 -2.42 -9.23 -8.73
N HIS A 69 -3.69 -9.47 -9.07
CA HIS A 69 -4.19 -10.84 -9.25
C HIS A 69 -3.43 -11.57 -10.36
N ARG A 70 -3.10 -10.91 -11.47
CA ARG A 70 -2.27 -11.53 -12.52
C ARG A 70 -0.90 -11.92 -11.97
N ALA A 71 -0.27 -11.04 -11.20
CA ALA A 71 1.03 -11.29 -10.60
C ALA A 71 1.00 -12.45 -9.59
N MET A 72 -0.04 -12.54 -8.75
CA MET A 72 -0.20 -13.65 -7.78
C MET A 72 -0.34 -15.03 -8.43
N HIS A 73 -0.80 -15.11 -9.68
CA HIS A 73 -0.98 -16.36 -10.41
C HIS A 73 0.07 -16.58 -11.52
N THR A 74 1.08 -15.71 -11.61
CA THR A 74 2.19 -15.88 -12.55
C THR A 74 3.21 -16.84 -11.94
N ASP A 75 3.78 -17.75 -12.74
CA ASP A 75 4.91 -18.58 -12.31
C ASP A 75 6.10 -17.67 -11.95
N PRO A 76 6.60 -17.69 -10.70
CA PRO A 76 7.72 -16.88 -10.28
C PRO A 76 8.99 -17.10 -11.12
N PHE A 77 9.20 -18.31 -11.65
CA PHE A 77 10.39 -18.63 -12.45
C PHE A 77 10.29 -18.15 -13.91
N ALA A 78 9.06 -17.91 -14.39
CA ALA A 78 8.78 -17.39 -15.72
C ALA A 78 8.80 -15.86 -15.76
N PHE A 79 8.65 -15.19 -14.61
CA PHE A 79 8.42 -13.74 -14.55
C PHE A 79 9.53 -12.91 -15.20
N ASP A 80 10.80 -13.27 -14.96
CA ASP A 80 11.95 -12.62 -15.59
C ASP A 80 12.22 -13.19 -17.00
N LYS A 81 12.24 -14.53 -17.12
CA LYS A 81 12.65 -15.23 -18.35
C LYS A 81 11.75 -14.97 -19.55
N GLU A 82 10.47 -14.75 -19.33
CA GLU A 82 9.49 -14.50 -20.39
C GLU A 82 9.23 -13.00 -20.62
N GLY A 83 10.03 -12.10 -20.02
CA GLY A 83 9.85 -10.65 -20.13
C GLY A 83 8.55 -10.13 -19.48
N GLN A 84 7.94 -10.91 -18.59
CA GLN A 84 6.70 -10.51 -17.90
C GLN A 84 6.95 -9.33 -16.94
N ASN A 85 8.17 -9.18 -16.44
CA ASN A 85 8.64 -8.01 -15.67
C ASN A 85 8.56 -6.71 -16.49
N ILE A 86 9.00 -6.70 -17.76
CA ILE A 86 8.88 -5.56 -18.67
C ILE A 86 7.41 -5.26 -18.93
N ALA A 87 6.62 -6.29 -19.28
CA ALA A 87 5.19 -6.14 -19.52
C ALA A 87 4.42 -5.66 -18.26
N ALA A 88 4.89 -6.03 -17.07
CA ALA A 88 4.38 -5.54 -15.80
C ALA A 88 4.69 -4.05 -15.60
N GLY A 89 5.92 -3.61 -15.88
CA GLY A 89 6.30 -2.20 -15.84
C GLY A 89 5.48 -1.34 -16.82
N GLU A 90 5.26 -1.83 -18.04
CA GLU A 90 4.41 -1.15 -19.02
C GLU A 90 2.95 -1.06 -18.58
N ARG A 91 2.38 -2.14 -18.03
CA ARG A 91 1.02 -2.12 -17.47
C ARG A 91 0.90 -1.07 -16.37
N MET A 92 1.86 -1.03 -15.45
CA MET A 92 1.89 -0.06 -14.35
C MET A 92 1.91 1.37 -14.88
N ARG A 93 2.73 1.65 -15.92
CA ARG A 93 2.76 2.96 -16.58
C ARG A 93 1.41 3.29 -17.24
N LYS A 94 0.78 2.33 -17.93
CA LYS A 94 -0.53 2.53 -18.59
C LYS A 94 -1.66 2.85 -17.62
N ILE A 95 -1.63 2.30 -16.40
CA ILE A 95 -2.64 2.58 -15.37
C ILE A 95 -2.28 3.81 -14.50
N GLY A 96 -1.25 4.58 -14.86
CA GLY A 96 -0.84 5.76 -14.11
C GLY A 96 -0.12 5.47 -12.79
N ARG A 97 0.39 4.25 -12.60
CA ARG A 97 1.09 3.78 -11.40
C ARG A 97 2.54 3.38 -11.67
N ALA A 98 3.27 4.21 -12.42
CA ALA A 98 4.68 3.98 -12.71
C ALA A 98 5.53 3.85 -11.43
N ASP A 99 5.08 4.46 -10.33
CA ASP A 99 5.65 4.29 -8.98
C ASP A 99 5.63 2.83 -8.50
N LEU A 100 4.69 2.02 -8.99
CA LEU A 100 4.55 0.60 -8.67
C LEU A 100 5.10 -0.35 -9.74
N ALA A 101 5.83 0.14 -10.74
CA ALA A 101 6.54 -0.73 -11.69
C ALA A 101 7.64 -1.53 -10.96
N PRO A 102 7.92 -2.80 -11.35
CA PRO A 102 9.03 -3.57 -10.75
C PRO A 102 10.32 -2.76 -10.73
N MET A 103 11.02 -2.78 -9.60
CA MET A 103 12.25 -2.01 -9.40
C MET A 103 13.24 -2.73 -8.48
N THR A 104 14.49 -2.26 -8.48
CA THR A 104 15.46 -2.66 -7.46
C THR A 104 15.13 -1.96 -6.14
N VAL A 105 14.98 -2.74 -5.07
CA VAL A 105 14.68 -2.28 -3.71
C VAL A 105 15.82 -2.64 -2.76
N THR A 106 16.03 -1.82 -1.75
CA THR A 106 16.95 -2.14 -0.64
C THR A 106 16.10 -2.53 0.57
N LEU A 107 16.33 -3.73 1.10
CA LEU A 107 15.62 -4.27 2.25
C LEU A 107 16.56 -4.36 3.45
N ALA A 108 16.16 -3.79 4.58
CA ALA A 108 16.84 -3.99 5.85
C ALA A 108 16.38 -5.33 6.44
N HIS A 109 17.31 -6.25 6.60
CA HIS A 109 17.09 -7.55 7.25
C HIS A 109 17.79 -7.58 8.61
N PRO A 110 17.06 -7.82 9.71
CA PRO A 110 17.70 -8.09 10.99
C PRO A 110 18.41 -9.43 10.90
N TYR A 111 19.72 -9.40 11.08
CA TYR A 111 20.57 -10.58 11.13
C TYR A 111 21.10 -10.75 12.54
N ARG A 112 20.97 -11.94 13.10
CA ARG A 112 21.59 -12.25 14.39
C ARG A 112 23.04 -12.65 14.16
N ASP A 113 23.96 -11.80 14.61
CA ASP A 113 25.37 -12.11 14.58
C ASP A 113 25.64 -13.35 15.44
N ARG A 114 26.22 -14.37 14.82
CA ARG A 114 26.49 -15.66 15.49
C ARG A 114 27.60 -15.56 16.53
N HIS A 115 28.50 -14.59 16.39
CA HIS A 115 29.67 -14.42 17.25
C HIS A 115 29.38 -13.51 18.44
N THR A 116 28.73 -12.36 18.21
CA THR A 116 28.40 -11.40 19.29
C THR A 116 27.02 -11.65 19.90
N GLY A 117 26.15 -12.40 19.20
CA GLY A 117 24.76 -12.65 19.63
C GLY A 117 23.81 -11.47 19.41
N GLU A 118 24.32 -10.33 18.95
CA GLU A 118 23.57 -9.09 18.72
C GLU A 118 22.78 -9.16 17.41
N THR A 119 21.65 -8.43 17.36
CA THR A 119 20.90 -8.23 16.12
C THR A 119 21.48 -7.03 15.39
N VAL A 120 22.07 -7.26 14.23
CA VAL A 120 22.59 -6.23 13.34
C VAL A 120 21.70 -6.11 12.11
N GLU A 121 21.41 -4.89 11.67
CA GLU A 121 20.69 -4.67 10.42
C GLU A 121 21.65 -4.79 9.23
N ARG A 122 21.28 -5.61 8.25
CA ARG A 122 21.96 -5.70 6.97
C ARG A 122 21.04 -5.27 5.85
N ASN A 123 21.53 -4.36 5.02
CA ASN A 123 20.84 -3.94 3.81
C ASN A 123 21.14 -4.94 2.68
N VAL A 124 20.10 -5.51 2.10
CA VAL A 124 20.19 -6.39 0.93
C VAL A 124 19.49 -5.70 -0.23
N VAL A 125 20.19 -5.61 -1.36
CA VAL A 125 19.62 -5.09 -2.61
C VAL A 125 18.96 -6.26 -3.34
N GLN A 126 17.67 -6.13 -3.66
CA GLN A 126 16.89 -7.15 -4.37
C GLN A 126 16.19 -6.54 -5.58
N ASP A 127 16.18 -7.28 -6.69
CA ASP A 127 15.45 -6.88 -7.89
C ASP A 127 14.05 -7.52 -7.90
N GLU A 128 13.00 -6.69 -7.82
CA GLU A 128 11.61 -7.14 -7.94
C GLU A 128 11.31 -7.80 -9.29
N GLY A 129 12.05 -7.46 -10.35
CA GLY A 129 11.95 -8.11 -11.65
C GLY A 129 12.32 -9.59 -11.62
N GLN A 130 13.16 -9.99 -10.68
CA GLN A 130 13.58 -11.38 -10.45
C GLN A 130 12.87 -12.01 -9.24
N HIS A 131 12.19 -11.19 -8.43
CA HIS A 131 11.55 -11.62 -7.19
C HIS A 131 10.09 -11.16 -7.12
N LEU A 132 9.24 -11.80 -7.95
CA LEU A 132 7.81 -11.50 -8.11
C LEU A 132 7.05 -11.32 -6.79
N ALA A 133 7.34 -12.15 -5.78
CA ALA A 133 6.66 -12.06 -4.47
C ALA A 133 6.86 -10.70 -3.79
N LEU A 134 8.04 -10.07 -3.89
CA LEU A 134 8.29 -8.75 -3.31
C LEU A 134 7.46 -7.68 -4.01
N TRP A 135 7.44 -7.73 -5.34
CA TRP A 135 6.64 -6.82 -6.14
C TRP A 135 5.15 -6.91 -5.80
N VAL A 136 4.63 -8.14 -5.71
CA VAL A 136 3.26 -8.43 -5.26
C VAL A 136 2.99 -7.81 -3.89
N GLN A 137 3.89 -8.00 -2.92
CA GLN A 137 3.74 -7.42 -1.58
C GLN A 137 3.72 -5.88 -1.62
N ARG A 138 4.56 -5.25 -2.45
CA ARG A 138 4.57 -3.78 -2.58
C ARG A 138 3.26 -3.24 -3.16
N ILE A 139 2.69 -3.90 -4.16
CA ILE A 139 1.35 -3.56 -4.69
C ILE A 139 0.29 -3.75 -3.60
N HIS A 140 0.34 -4.86 -2.87
CA HIS A 140 -0.61 -5.15 -1.80
C HIS A 140 -0.56 -4.09 -0.69
N ALA A 141 0.65 -3.67 -0.29
CA ALA A 141 0.88 -2.62 0.69
C ALA A 141 0.38 -1.25 0.20
N ALA A 142 0.56 -0.92 -1.08
CA ALA A 142 0.01 0.30 -1.66
C ALA A 142 -1.52 0.31 -1.62
N LEU A 143 -2.17 -0.79 -2.05
CA LEU A 143 -3.62 -0.94 -1.95
C LEU A 143 -4.11 -0.86 -0.50
N PHE A 144 -3.39 -1.47 0.44
CA PHE A 144 -3.74 -1.39 1.86
C PHE A 144 -3.69 0.06 2.37
N ARG A 145 -2.59 0.78 2.15
CA ARG A 145 -2.47 2.18 2.56
C ARG A 145 -3.57 3.05 1.94
N GLU A 146 -3.76 2.94 0.63
CA GLU A 146 -4.69 3.81 -0.10
C GLU A 146 -6.17 3.51 0.17
N CYS A 147 -6.52 2.23 0.38
CA CYS A 147 -7.92 1.83 0.55
C CYS A 147 -8.33 1.76 2.03
N THR A 148 -7.48 1.22 2.90
CA THR A 148 -7.78 1.02 4.33
C THR A 148 -7.49 2.29 5.12
N ASN A 149 -6.28 2.85 5.00
CA ASN A 149 -5.86 4.00 5.79
C ASN A 149 -6.34 5.35 5.20
N GLY A 150 -6.87 5.32 3.98
CA GLY A 150 -7.20 6.51 3.19
C GLY A 150 -6.01 6.98 2.37
N VAL A 151 -6.30 7.67 1.25
CA VAL A 151 -5.24 8.31 0.47
C VAL A 151 -4.57 9.32 1.40
N PRO A 152 -3.25 9.21 1.69
CA PRO A 152 -2.58 10.23 2.46
C PRO A 152 -2.82 11.56 1.76
N ALA A 153 -3.27 12.58 2.51
CA ALA A 153 -3.44 13.92 1.96
C ALA A 153 -2.14 14.28 1.22
N PRO A 154 -2.21 14.86 0.00
CA PRO A 154 -1.00 15.29 -0.68
C PRO A 154 -0.20 16.11 0.33
N GLN A 155 1.03 15.68 0.61
CA GLN A 155 1.94 16.49 1.42
C GLN A 155 1.98 17.83 0.72
N GLN A 156 1.40 18.86 1.34
CA GLN A 156 1.61 20.20 0.85
C GLN A 156 3.12 20.39 0.79
N PRO A 157 3.68 20.84 -0.33
CA PRO A 157 5.10 21.12 -0.38
C PRO A 157 5.38 22.03 0.81
N GLU A 158 6.26 21.57 1.71
CA GLU A 158 6.69 22.39 2.84
C GLU A 158 7.09 23.73 2.25
N THR A 159 6.28 24.74 2.52
CA THR A 159 6.58 26.09 2.10
C THR A 159 7.81 26.42 2.93
N ILE A 160 8.98 26.32 2.31
CA ILE A 160 10.26 26.66 2.92
C ILE A 160 10.03 27.98 3.64
N ALA A 161 10.07 27.94 4.96
CA ALA A 161 9.83 29.10 5.79
C ALA A 161 10.75 30.20 5.26
N LYS A 162 10.12 31.32 4.92
CA LYS A 162 10.78 32.57 4.53
C LYS A 162 12.00 32.75 5.42
N ALA A 163 13.17 32.88 4.79
CA ALA A 163 14.43 33.17 5.46
C ALA A 163 14.19 34.18 6.58
N SER A 164 14.47 33.76 7.82
CA SER A 164 14.48 34.64 9.00
C SER A 164 15.74 35.50 8.95
N GLY A 165 15.86 36.31 7.89
CA GLY A 165 16.84 37.39 7.83
C GLY A 165 16.29 38.61 8.58
N PRO A 166 17.15 39.41 9.22
CA PRO A 166 16.73 40.55 10.03
C PRO A 166 15.89 41.51 9.19
N GLN A 167 14.62 41.66 9.57
CA GLN A 167 13.76 42.72 9.07
C GLN A 167 13.98 43.95 9.95
N THR A 168 14.98 44.76 9.64
CA THR A 168 14.98 46.23 9.82
C THR A 168 16.38 46.78 9.53
N VAL A 169 16.44 47.81 8.68
CA VAL A 169 17.64 48.58 8.33
C VAL A 169 17.94 49.63 9.43
N GLY A 170 17.59 49.34 10.68
CA GLY A 170 17.62 50.29 11.79
C GLY A 170 18.89 50.24 12.65
N ASP A 171 19.57 49.09 12.71
CA ASP A 171 20.63 48.86 13.70
C ASP A 171 22.07 49.11 13.19
N PHE A 172 22.24 49.64 11.97
CA PHE A 172 23.57 49.86 11.36
C PHE A 172 24.07 51.31 11.40
N LEU A 173 23.42 52.21 12.15
CA LEU A 173 23.93 53.57 12.34
C LEU A 173 24.62 53.68 13.71
N PRO A 174 25.95 53.89 13.77
CA PRO A 174 26.59 54.24 15.03
C PRO A 174 26.14 55.64 15.48
N GLU A 175 25.74 55.75 16.76
CA GLU A 175 25.58 57.03 17.44
C GLU A 175 26.89 57.81 17.35
N VAL A 176 26.91 58.85 16.52
CA VAL A 176 27.97 59.86 16.59
C VAL A 176 27.66 60.74 17.79
N ALA A 177 28.28 60.42 18.92
CA ALA A 177 28.32 61.29 20.10
C ALA A 177 29.11 62.57 19.78
N ALA A 178 28.64 63.69 20.35
CA ALA A 178 29.29 65.00 20.35
C ALA A 178 30.64 65.00 21.08
#